data_AF-A0A3C0S8P9-F1
#
_entry.id   AF-A0A3C0S8P9-F1
#
_cell.length_a   1.000
_cell.length_b   1.000
_cell.length_c   1.000
_cell.angle_alpha   90.00
_cell.angle_beta   90.00
_cell.angle_gamma   90.00
#
_symmetry.space_group_name_H-M   'P 1'
#
loop_
_entity.id
_entity.type
_entity.pdbx_description
1 polymer ?
#
loop_
_entity_poly.entity_id
_entity_poly.type
_entity_poly.pdbx_seq_one_letter_code
_entity_poly.pdbx_strand_id
1 'polypeptide(L)'
;MEYLTLLWGTVLLRPYVFVFLAVYLTIAILDMGVVRSIVFTGLAYTIAFISEYSSTRNGFPYGFYSYIETTRDQELWISNVPFMDSLSFTFLAYVAYTMALFLWSPLKKNRWDIRLVENEHIRKSLKVVFSGGVLFMLMDIIIDPVAFRGDRWFLGKIYTYKEQGEYFNIPLTNFFGWLIVGTCILYCFTRLDGW
;
A
#
# COMPACT_ATOMS: atom_id res chain seq x y z
N MET A 1 20.14 17.21 -11.01
CA MET A 1 20.26 16.63 -9.65
C MET A 1 20.52 15.15 -9.78
N GLU A 2 21.47 14.59 -9.03
CA GLU A 2 21.71 13.14 -9.04
C GLU A 2 20.53 12.43 -8.35
N TYR A 3 20.08 11.30 -8.90
CA TYR A 3 18.95 10.52 -8.35
C TYR A 3 19.13 10.15 -6.88
N LEU A 4 20.37 9.96 -6.42
CA LEU A 4 20.71 9.68 -5.03
C LEU A 4 20.34 10.85 -4.09
N THR A 5 20.53 12.09 -4.54
CA THR A 5 20.16 13.29 -3.77
C THR A 5 18.66 13.37 -3.56
N LEU A 6 17.87 13.08 -4.60
CA LEU A 6 16.40 13.07 -4.52
C LEU A 6 15.88 11.93 -3.65
N LEU A 7 16.52 10.75 -3.73
CA LEU A 7 16.18 9.63 -2.85
C LEU A 7 16.42 10.01 -1.40
N TRP A 8 17.58 10.59 -1.09
CA TRP A 8 17.89 11.06 0.26
C TRP A 8 16.91 12.14 0.74
N GLY A 9 16.56 13.10 -0.14
CA GLY A 9 15.54 14.11 0.14
C GLY A 9 14.18 13.48 0.48
N THR A 10 13.78 12.42 -0.22
CA THR A 10 12.57 11.64 0.09
C THR A 10 12.63 11.06 1.51
N VAL A 11 13.76 10.51 1.94
CA VAL A 11 13.93 9.96 3.29
C VAL A 11 13.77 11.05 4.35
N LEU A 12 14.37 12.23 4.11
CA LEU A 12 14.30 13.35 5.05
C LEU A 12 12.90 13.97 5.14
N LEU A 13 12.18 14.05 4.02
CA LEU A 13 10.85 14.66 3.94
C LEU A 13 9.73 13.70 4.34
N ARG A 14 9.96 12.38 4.25
CA ARG A 14 8.97 11.32 4.54
C ARG A 14 9.53 10.24 5.47
N PRO A 15 10.10 10.59 6.63
CA PRO A 15 10.79 9.63 7.50
C PRO A 15 9.85 8.50 7.96
N TYR A 16 8.56 8.82 8.16
CA TYR A 16 7.54 7.84 8.55
C TYR A 16 7.39 6.71 7.52
N VAL A 17 7.45 6.99 6.21
CA VAL A 17 7.33 5.96 5.15
C VAL A 17 8.47 4.95 5.28
N PHE A 18 9.69 5.43 5.49
CA PHE A 18 10.88 4.56 5.60
C PHE A 18 10.94 3.81 6.92
N VAL A 19 10.41 4.38 8.02
CA VAL A 19 10.23 3.65 9.27
C VAL A 19 9.23 2.51 9.08
N PHE A 20 8.06 2.77 8.50
CA PHE A 20 7.07 1.71 8.22
C PHE A 20 7.62 0.65 7.26
N LEU A 21 8.34 1.08 6.21
CA LEU A 21 9.02 0.17 5.28
C LEU A 21 10.04 -0.72 6.00
N ALA A 22 10.87 -0.16 6.89
CA ALA A 22 11.87 -0.93 7.63
C ALA A 22 11.22 -1.94 8.58
N VAL A 23 10.15 -1.54 9.29
CA VAL A 23 9.39 -2.45 10.15
C VAL A 23 8.75 -3.57 9.32
N TYR A 24 8.09 -3.21 8.22
CA TYR A 24 7.50 -4.17 7.29
C TYR A 24 8.55 -5.16 6.77
N LEU A 25 9.65 -4.68 6.20
CA LEU A 25 10.68 -5.55 5.63
C LEU A 25 11.26 -6.47 6.69
N THR A 26 11.50 -5.98 7.90
CA THR A 26 11.99 -6.80 9.01
C THR A 26 11.01 -7.93 9.32
N ILE A 27 9.72 -7.62 9.49
CA ILE A 27 8.69 -8.62 9.81
C ILE A 27 8.51 -9.59 8.64
N ALA A 28 8.38 -9.08 7.42
CA ALA A 28 8.18 -9.87 6.21
C ALA A 28 9.33 -10.83 5.94
N ILE A 29 10.59 -10.39 6.13
CA ILE A 29 11.77 -11.25 5.96
C ILE A 29 11.76 -12.38 7.00
N LEU A 30 11.39 -12.09 8.25
CA LEU A 30 11.30 -13.09 9.30
C LEU A 30 10.12 -14.06 9.12
N ASP A 31 9.02 -13.57 8.54
CA ASP A 31 7.76 -14.31 8.34
C ASP A 31 7.79 -15.21 7.10
N MET A 32 8.19 -14.67 5.94
CA MET A 32 8.12 -15.36 4.65
C MET A 32 9.47 -15.47 3.92
N GLY A 33 10.57 -14.98 4.51
CA GLY A 33 11.91 -15.03 3.92
C GLY A 33 12.19 -13.89 2.94
N VAL A 34 13.48 -13.70 2.64
CA VAL A 34 13.98 -12.58 1.82
C VAL A 34 13.39 -12.58 0.40
N VAL A 35 13.39 -13.74 -0.27
CA VAL A 35 12.95 -13.82 -1.67
C VAL A 35 11.47 -13.45 -1.81
N ARG A 36 10.59 -14.05 -0.99
CA ARG A 36 9.15 -13.74 -1.02
C ARG A 36 8.88 -12.28 -0.64
N SER A 37 9.65 -11.72 0.30
CA SER A 37 9.56 -10.30 0.67
C SER A 37 9.91 -9.35 -0.48
N ILE A 38 10.99 -9.64 -1.21
CA ILE A 38 11.39 -8.84 -2.38
C ILE A 38 10.32 -8.95 -3.49
N VAL A 39 9.84 -10.16 -3.78
CA VAL A 39 8.80 -10.39 -4.79
C VAL A 39 7.52 -9.65 -4.40
N PHE A 40 7.06 -9.76 -3.16
CA PHE A 40 5.90 -9.04 -2.66
C PHE A 40 6.07 -7.53 -2.81
N THR A 41 7.19 -6.99 -2.34
CA THR A 41 7.48 -5.55 -2.39
C THR A 41 7.47 -5.04 -3.82
N GLY A 42 8.22 -5.71 -4.72
CA GLY A 42 8.31 -5.30 -6.12
C GLY A 42 6.98 -5.38 -6.86
N LEU A 43 6.20 -6.45 -6.60
CA LEU A 43 4.88 -6.63 -7.19
C LEU A 43 3.90 -5.56 -6.71
N ALA A 44 3.78 -5.38 -5.39
CA ALA A 44 2.88 -4.40 -4.79
C ALA A 44 3.22 -2.98 -5.25
N TYR A 45 4.51 -2.62 -5.24
CA TYR A 45 4.98 -1.34 -5.75
C TYR A 45 4.61 -1.12 -7.22
N THR A 46 4.84 -2.12 -8.07
CA THR A 46 4.59 -2.01 -9.51
C THR A 46 3.10 -1.83 -9.82
N ILE A 47 2.23 -2.64 -9.19
CA ILE A 47 0.78 -2.54 -9.38
C ILE A 47 0.28 -1.19 -8.87
N ALA A 48 0.73 -0.76 -7.69
CA ALA A 48 0.40 0.55 -7.12
C ALA A 48 0.83 1.67 -8.07
N PHE A 49 2.09 1.69 -8.51
CA PHE A 49 2.60 2.71 -9.43
C PHE A 49 1.79 2.78 -10.73
N ILE A 50 1.45 1.64 -11.34
CA ILE A 50 0.62 1.62 -12.56
C ILE A 50 -0.78 2.19 -12.29
N SER A 51 -1.39 1.87 -11.14
CA SER A 51 -2.70 2.39 -10.76
C SER A 51 -2.70 3.90 -10.51
N GLU A 52 -1.67 4.41 -9.84
CA GLU A 52 -1.43 5.84 -9.59
C GLU A 52 -1.20 6.60 -10.92
N TYR A 53 -0.31 6.05 -11.74
CA TYR A 53 0.01 6.59 -13.06
C TYR A 53 -1.20 6.63 -14.00
N SER A 54 -2.07 5.63 -13.91
CA SER A 54 -3.33 5.55 -14.65
C SER A 54 -4.33 6.60 -14.14
N SER A 55 -4.59 6.65 -12.84
CA SER A 55 -5.61 7.54 -12.25
C SER A 55 -5.31 9.01 -12.49
N THR A 56 -4.04 9.39 -12.40
CA THR A 56 -3.60 10.76 -12.70
C THR A 56 -3.78 11.18 -14.16
N ARG A 57 -4.12 10.25 -15.08
CA ARG A 57 -4.36 10.52 -16.52
C ARG A 57 -5.80 10.30 -16.96
N ASN A 58 -6.39 9.18 -16.54
CA ASN A 58 -7.70 8.73 -17.01
C ASN A 58 -8.73 8.58 -15.88
N GLY A 59 -8.35 8.85 -14.63
CA GLY A 59 -9.22 8.77 -13.47
C GLY A 59 -9.51 7.35 -12.97
N PHE A 60 -8.90 6.31 -13.52
CA PHE A 60 -9.06 4.94 -13.06
C PHE A 60 -7.75 4.38 -12.46
N PRO A 61 -7.79 3.71 -11.29
CA PRO A 61 -8.99 3.31 -10.56
C PRO A 61 -9.54 4.30 -9.52
N TYR A 62 -8.77 5.32 -9.09
CA TYR A 62 -9.11 6.09 -7.88
C TYR A 62 -10.01 7.31 -8.10
N GLY A 63 -10.29 7.68 -9.35
CA GLY A 63 -10.85 8.98 -9.72
C GLY A 63 -9.76 9.93 -10.24
N PHE A 64 -10.18 11.08 -10.78
CA PHE A 64 -9.24 12.10 -11.25
C PHE A 64 -8.68 12.90 -10.07
N TYR A 65 -7.40 12.69 -9.78
CA TYR A 65 -6.62 13.54 -8.88
C TYR A 65 -5.27 13.89 -9.49
N SER A 66 -4.60 14.84 -8.87
CA SER A 66 -3.26 15.27 -9.25
C SER A 66 -2.44 15.52 -8.00
N TYR A 67 -1.16 15.13 -8.06
CA TYR A 67 -0.20 15.46 -7.02
C TYR A 67 0.21 16.92 -7.09
N ILE A 68 0.47 17.50 -5.92
CA ILE A 68 0.99 18.86 -5.78
C ILE A 68 2.50 18.79 -5.94
N GLU A 69 3.04 19.47 -6.95
CA GLU A 69 4.44 19.34 -7.36
C GLU A 69 5.43 20.21 -6.56
N THR A 70 5.07 20.70 -5.38
CA THR A 70 5.91 21.62 -4.58
C THR A 70 7.26 21.01 -4.19
N THR A 71 7.34 19.68 -4.05
CA THR A 71 8.58 18.97 -3.66
C THR A 71 9.25 18.22 -4.82
N ARG A 72 8.88 18.52 -6.08
CA ARG A 72 9.37 17.78 -7.25
C ARG A 72 10.90 17.75 -7.37
N ASP A 73 11.56 18.84 -7.02
CA ASP A 73 13.03 18.96 -7.08
C ASP A 73 13.74 18.54 -5.77
N GLN A 74 12.97 18.10 -4.77
CA GLN A 74 13.47 17.74 -3.44
C GLN A 74 13.24 16.26 -3.10
N GLU A 75 12.32 15.59 -3.78
CA GLU A 75 11.98 14.17 -3.56
C GLU A 75 12.14 13.37 -4.85
N LEU A 76 12.18 12.06 -4.73
CA LEU A 76 12.20 11.16 -5.87
C LEU A 76 10.78 11.02 -6.42
N TRP A 77 10.63 11.31 -7.71
CA TRP A 77 9.40 11.13 -8.46
C TRP A 77 9.65 10.19 -9.64
N ILE A 78 8.68 9.33 -9.93
CA ILE A 78 8.68 8.54 -11.16
C ILE A 78 7.54 9.09 -12.03
N SER A 79 7.90 9.70 -13.16
CA SER A 79 6.98 10.49 -13.99
C SER A 79 6.30 11.62 -13.20
N ASN A 80 5.07 11.44 -12.75
CA ASN A 80 4.24 12.43 -12.06
C ASN A 80 3.69 11.87 -10.74
N VAL A 81 4.23 10.74 -10.29
CA VAL A 81 3.85 10.05 -9.06
C VAL A 81 5.05 10.09 -8.11
N PRO A 82 4.89 10.59 -6.87
CA PRO A 82 5.93 10.51 -5.84
C PRO A 82 6.33 9.07 -5.57
N PHE A 83 7.63 8.78 -5.50
CA PHE A 83 8.14 7.42 -5.28
C PHE A 83 7.62 6.79 -3.98
N MET A 84 7.53 7.62 -2.92
CA MET A 84 7.11 7.21 -1.58
C MET A 84 5.65 6.75 -1.50
N ASP A 85 4.80 7.22 -2.43
CA ASP A 85 3.38 6.95 -2.41
C ASP A 85 3.12 5.47 -2.75
N SER A 86 3.54 5.04 -3.94
CA SER A 86 3.44 3.64 -4.37
C SER A 86 4.24 2.69 -3.48
N LEU A 87 5.29 3.18 -2.81
CA LEU A 87 6.04 2.40 -1.81
C LEU A 87 5.18 2.10 -0.58
N SER A 88 4.28 2.99 -0.20
CA SER A 88 3.42 2.82 0.98
C SER A 88 2.41 1.68 0.82
N PHE A 89 1.99 1.40 -0.42
CA PHE A 89 1.13 0.27 -0.74
C PHE A 89 1.76 -1.07 -0.34
N THR A 90 3.09 -1.18 -0.35
CA THR A 90 3.79 -2.44 -0.03
C THR A 90 3.53 -2.89 1.41
N PHE A 91 3.80 -2.03 2.39
CA PHE A 91 3.60 -2.38 3.79
C PHE A 91 2.12 -2.42 4.20
N LEU A 92 1.28 -1.58 3.59
CA LEU A 92 -0.17 -1.63 3.82
C LEU A 92 -0.76 -2.95 3.29
N ALA A 93 -0.39 -3.37 2.08
CA ALA A 93 -0.87 -4.63 1.51
C ALA A 93 -0.41 -5.83 2.34
N TYR A 94 0.82 -5.79 2.87
CA TYR A 94 1.33 -6.85 3.74
C TYR A 94 0.57 -6.96 5.07
N VAL A 95 0.28 -5.82 5.71
CA VAL A 95 -0.52 -5.80 6.95
C VAL A 95 -1.93 -6.34 6.69
N ALA A 96 -2.57 -5.91 5.59
CA ALA A 96 -3.88 -6.40 5.21
C ALA A 96 -3.87 -7.91 4.92
N TYR A 97 -2.83 -8.40 4.24
CA TYR A 97 -2.65 -9.81 3.93
C TYR A 97 -2.45 -10.69 5.16
N THR A 98 -1.55 -10.30 6.05
CA THR A 98 -1.28 -11.05 7.28
C THR A 98 -2.48 -11.06 8.22
N MET A 99 -3.24 -9.96 8.29
CA MET A 99 -4.51 -9.91 9.01
C MET A 99 -5.56 -10.82 8.37
N ALA A 100 -5.67 -10.85 7.03
CA ALA A 100 -6.58 -11.77 6.36
C ALA A 100 -6.20 -13.23 6.61
N LEU A 101 -4.90 -13.57 6.58
CA LEU A 101 -4.42 -14.89 6.97
C LEU A 101 -4.79 -15.22 8.42
N PHE A 102 -4.66 -14.26 9.34
CA PHE A 102 -5.03 -14.43 10.74
C PHE A 102 -6.52 -14.75 10.93
N LEU A 103 -7.40 -14.14 10.13
CA LEU A 103 -8.85 -14.39 10.21
C LEU A 103 -9.26 -15.77 9.69
N TRP A 104 -8.54 -16.32 8.71
CA TRP A 104 -8.99 -17.52 7.99
C TRP A 104 -8.12 -18.76 8.21
N SER A 105 -6.88 -18.61 8.68
CA SER A 105 -5.97 -19.74 8.89
C SER A 105 -6.19 -20.40 10.25
N PRO A 106 -6.01 -21.72 10.36
CA PRO A 106 -6.02 -22.40 11.65
C PRO A 106 -4.96 -21.80 12.57
N LEU A 107 -5.33 -21.61 13.84
CA LEU A 107 -4.45 -21.07 14.86
C LEU A 107 -3.99 -22.19 15.80
N LYS A 108 -2.67 -22.30 15.99
CA LYS A 108 -2.10 -23.13 17.05
C LYS A 108 -1.95 -22.25 18.29
N LYS A 109 -2.75 -22.54 19.32
CA LYS A 109 -2.74 -21.82 20.59
C LYS A 109 -2.06 -22.65 21.68
N ASN A 110 -1.00 -22.11 22.29
CA ASN A 110 -0.38 -22.63 23.50
C ASN A 110 -0.29 -21.52 24.56
N ARG A 111 -1.29 -21.45 25.44
CA ARG A 111 -1.48 -20.36 26.41
C ARG A 111 -1.54 -18.97 25.72
N TRP A 112 -0.47 -18.19 25.83
CA TRP A 112 -0.32 -16.85 25.23
C TRP A 112 0.40 -16.88 23.87
N ASP A 113 0.95 -18.03 23.47
CA ASP A 113 1.56 -18.22 22.16
C ASP A 113 0.49 -18.60 21.13
N ILE A 114 0.13 -17.66 20.26
CA ILE A 114 -0.84 -17.86 19.17
C ILE A 114 -0.07 -17.77 17.86
N ARG A 115 0.00 -18.88 17.12
CA ARG A 115 0.71 -18.96 15.85
C ARG A 115 -0.23 -19.36 14.73
N LEU A 116 0.03 -18.79 13.56
CA LEU A 116 -0.60 -19.23 12.32
C LEU A 116 -0.06 -20.60 11.94
N VAL A 117 -0.97 -21.53 11.64
CA VAL A 117 -0.59 -22.79 11.00
C VAL A 117 -0.54 -22.53 9.51
N GLU A 118 0.64 -22.72 8.93
CA GLU A 118 0.80 -22.59 7.49
C GLU A 118 -0.12 -23.57 6.74
N ASN A 119 -0.96 -23.02 5.87
CA ASN A 119 -1.83 -23.78 5.00
C ASN A 119 -1.87 -23.13 3.62
N GLU A 120 -1.25 -23.79 2.64
CA GLU A 120 -1.12 -23.29 1.28
C GLU A 120 -2.49 -23.07 0.60
N HIS A 121 -3.44 -23.98 0.83
CA HIS A 121 -4.79 -23.85 0.25
C HIS A 121 -5.52 -22.61 0.76
N ILE A 122 -5.36 -22.27 2.04
CA ILE A 122 -5.97 -21.07 2.63
C ILE A 122 -5.26 -19.83 2.13
N ARG A 123 -3.93 -19.85 2.08
CA ARG A 123 -3.11 -18.75 1.55
C ARG A 123 -3.53 -18.33 0.14
N LYS A 124 -3.80 -19.32 -0.71
CA LYS A 124 -4.24 -19.13 -2.11
C LYS A 124 -5.75 -18.94 -2.25
N SER A 125 -6.50 -19.00 -1.16
CA SER A 125 -7.96 -18.91 -1.21
C SER A 125 -8.42 -17.50 -1.59
N LEU A 126 -9.47 -17.43 -2.39
CA LEU A 126 -10.11 -16.15 -2.72
C LEU A 126 -10.68 -15.45 -1.47
N LYS A 127 -10.97 -16.21 -0.40
CA LYS A 127 -11.39 -15.63 0.88
C LYS A 127 -10.30 -14.75 1.49
N VAL A 128 -9.05 -15.25 1.56
CA VAL A 128 -7.91 -14.47 2.06
C VAL A 128 -7.63 -13.29 1.14
N VAL A 129 -7.63 -13.51 -0.18
CA VAL A 129 -7.37 -12.44 -1.17
C VAL A 129 -8.40 -11.31 -1.06
N PHE A 130 -9.70 -11.62 -1.09
CA PHE A 130 -10.75 -10.61 -1.07
C PHE A 130 -10.86 -9.91 0.29
N SER A 131 -10.80 -10.66 1.40
CA SER A 131 -10.82 -10.04 2.74
C SER A 131 -9.58 -9.18 2.98
N GLY A 132 -8.41 -9.58 2.47
CA GLY A 132 -7.21 -8.74 2.46
C GLY A 132 -7.39 -7.47 1.64
N GLY A 133 -8.00 -7.56 0.44
CA GLY A 133 -8.36 -6.37 -0.35
C GLY A 133 -9.32 -5.42 0.38
N VAL A 134 -10.31 -5.96 1.10
CA VAL A 134 -11.23 -5.17 1.93
C VAL A 134 -10.49 -4.50 3.09
N LEU A 135 -9.65 -5.24 3.83
CA LEU A 135 -8.85 -4.68 4.92
C LEU A 135 -7.88 -3.59 4.44
N PHE A 136 -7.32 -3.78 3.24
CA PHE A 136 -6.48 -2.80 2.57
C PHE A 136 -7.24 -1.50 2.28
N MET A 137 -8.43 -1.59 1.67
CA MET A 137 -9.32 -0.44 1.46
C MET A 137 -9.77 0.19 2.80
N LEU A 138 -10.07 -0.60 3.83
CA LEU A 138 -10.52 -0.05 5.12
C LEU A 138 -9.43 0.81 5.79
N MET A 139 -8.15 0.51 5.57
CA MET A 139 -7.07 1.40 6.00
C MET A 139 -7.12 2.73 5.27
N ASP A 140 -7.40 2.72 3.97
CA ASP A 140 -7.51 3.94 3.16
C ASP A 140 -8.69 4.83 3.57
N ILE A 141 -9.83 4.23 3.95
CA ILE A 141 -10.97 4.97 4.55
C ILE A 141 -10.53 5.80 5.77
N ILE A 142 -9.48 5.40 6.48
CA ILE A 142 -8.95 6.13 7.63
C ILE A 142 -7.80 7.06 7.22
N ILE A 143 -6.84 6.53 6.44
CA ILE A 143 -5.60 7.22 6.10
C ILE A 143 -5.87 8.40 5.16
N ASP A 144 -6.70 8.21 4.14
CA ASP A 144 -6.87 9.20 3.09
C ASP A 144 -7.53 10.49 3.59
N PRO A 145 -8.59 10.47 4.44
CA PRO A 145 -9.12 11.70 5.04
C PRO A 145 -8.14 12.45 5.94
N VAL A 146 -7.13 11.76 6.48
CA VAL A 146 -6.06 12.37 7.28
C VAL A 146 -5.01 12.98 6.36
N ALA A 147 -4.62 12.27 5.30
CA ALA A 147 -3.68 12.74 4.28
C ALA A 147 -4.23 13.94 3.48
N PHE A 148 -5.50 13.89 3.08
CA PHE A 148 -6.16 14.99 2.36
C PHE A 148 -6.21 16.28 3.18
N ARG A 149 -6.38 16.15 4.51
CA ARG A 149 -6.28 17.25 5.48
C ARG A 149 -4.87 17.43 6.03
N GLY A 150 -3.87 16.97 5.29
CA GLY A 150 -2.48 16.94 5.75
C GLY A 150 -1.90 18.32 6.05
N ASP A 151 -2.50 19.42 5.58
CA ASP A 151 -2.21 20.79 6.02
C ASP A 151 -2.48 21.04 7.51
N ARG A 152 -3.34 20.21 8.12
CA ARG A 152 -3.64 20.23 9.56
C ARG A 152 -2.81 19.22 10.36
N TRP A 153 -2.01 18.39 9.68
CA TRP A 153 -1.22 17.31 10.27
C TRP A 153 0.24 17.40 9.81
N PHE A 154 1.08 16.47 10.26
CA PHE A 154 2.49 16.43 9.89
C PHE A 154 2.74 15.92 8.46
N LEU A 155 1.69 15.55 7.72
CA LEU A 155 1.78 14.94 6.39
C LEU A 155 1.92 15.97 5.26
N GLY A 156 1.48 17.22 5.48
CA GLY A 156 1.39 18.22 4.42
C GLY A 156 0.30 17.88 3.39
N LYS A 157 -0.11 18.86 2.58
CA LYS A 157 -1.08 18.62 1.50
C LYS A 157 -0.34 18.12 0.25
N ILE A 158 -0.57 16.87 -0.14
CA ILE A 158 0.24 16.17 -1.15
C ILE A 158 -0.48 16.04 -2.49
N TYR A 159 -1.82 16.00 -2.50
CA TYR A 159 -2.61 15.82 -3.72
C TYR A 159 -3.96 16.55 -3.61
N THR A 160 -4.67 16.65 -4.75
CA THR A 160 -6.03 17.18 -4.83
C THR A 160 -6.86 16.39 -5.83
N TYR A 161 -8.12 16.11 -5.50
CA TYR A 161 -9.10 15.62 -6.46
C TYR A 161 -9.62 16.75 -7.35
N LYS A 162 -9.96 16.42 -8.60
CA LYS A 162 -10.58 17.35 -9.56
C LYS A 162 -11.96 17.81 -9.10
N GLU A 163 -12.72 16.89 -8.52
CA GLU A 163 -14.05 17.12 -7.97
C GLU A 163 -14.06 16.71 -6.50
N GLN A 164 -14.85 17.41 -5.67
CA GLN A 164 -14.99 17.05 -4.26
C GLN A 164 -15.79 15.75 -4.16
N GLY A 165 -15.21 14.77 -3.47
CA GLY A 165 -15.87 13.51 -3.24
C GLY A 165 -16.81 13.50 -2.03
N GLU A 166 -17.52 12.40 -1.89
CA GLU A 166 -18.63 12.24 -0.96
C GLU A 166 -18.18 12.02 0.49
N TYR A 167 -16.97 11.49 0.70
CA TYR A 167 -16.47 11.11 2.02
C TYR A 167 -15.28 11.98 2.42
N PHE A 168 -15.50 12.97 3.28
CA PHE A 168 -14.46 13.96 3.65
C PHE A 168 -13.77 14.65 2.45
N ASN A 169 -14.51 14.83 1.34
CA ASN A 169 -14.03 15.34 0.05
C ASN A 169 -13.22 14.34 -0.80
N ILE A 170 -13.20 13.06 -0.42
CA ILE A 170 -12.57 11.96 -1.17
C ILE A 170 -13.66 11.19 -1.94
N PRO A 171 -13.49 10.98 -3.25
CA PRO A 171 -14.46 10.27 -4.07
C PRO A 171 -14.61 8.81 -3.67
N LEU A 172 -15.82 8.26 -3.70
CA LEU A 172 -16.02 6.83 -3.46
C LEU A 172 -15.29 5.93 -4.46
N THR A 173 -14.97 6.45 -5.66
CA THR A 173 -14.12 5.77 -6.64
C THR A 173 -12.73 5.46 -6.08
N ASN A 174 -12.20 6.29 -5.18
CA ASN A 174 -10.91 6.05 -4.54
C ASN A 174 -10.94 4.74 -3.75
N PHE A 175 -11.88 4.60 -2.80
CA PHE A 175 -12.00 3.39 -1.98
C PHE A 175 -12.28 2.15 -2.83
N PHE A 176 -13.14 2.27 -3.85
CA PHE A 176 -13.36 1.16 -4.77
C PHE A 176 -12.07 0.77 -5.52
N GLY A 177 -11.27 1.76 -5.94
CA GLY A 177 -9.97 1.55 -6.54
C GLY A 177 -8.99 0.86 -5.60
N TRP A 178 -8.93 1.26 -4.33
CA TRP A 178 -8.12 0.59 -3.31
C TRP A 178 -8.54 -0.86 -3.11
N LEU A 179 -9.84 -1.16 -3.11
CA LEU A 179 -10.32 -2.55 -3.06
C LEU A 179 -9.83 -3.36 -4.28
N ILE A 180 -9.93 -2.81 -5.49
CA ILE A 180 -9.45 -3.46 -6.72
C ILE A 180 -7.95 -3.70 -6.65
N VAL A 181 -7.18 -2.67 -6.33
CA VAL A 181 -5.71 -2.69 -6.34
C VAL A 181 -5.18 -3.61 -5.25
N GLY A 182 -5.70 -3.51 -4.03
CA GLY A 182 -5.36 -4.43 -2.94
C GLY A 182 -5.67 -5.88 -3.30
N THR A 183 -6.85 -6.15 -3.85
CA THR A 183 -7.22 -7.49 -4.33
C THR A 183 -6.28 -7.98 -5.43
N CYS A 184 -5.90 -7.11 -6.37
CA CYS A 184 -4.98 -7.43 -7.46
C CYS A 184 -3.58 -7.80 -6.94
N ILE A 185 -3.01 -6.99 -6.03
CA ILE A 185 -1.72 -7.24 -5.39
C ILE A 185 -1.71 -8.61 -4.73
N LEU A 186 -2.71 -8.89 -3.88
CA LEU A 186 -2.78 -10.15 -3.14
C LEU A 186 -3.09 -11.34 -4.04
N TYR A 187 -3.93 -11.17 -5.05
CA TYR A 187 -4.20 -12.21 -6.03
C TYR A 187 -2.91 -12.58 -6.77
N CYS A 188 -2.21 -11.60 -7.35
CA CYS A 188 -0.97 -11.84 -8.08
C CYS A 188 0.09 -12.47 -7.17
N PHE A 189 0.27 -11.97 -5.95
CA PHE A 189 1.25 -12.52 -5.01
C PHE A 189 0.94 -13.97 -4.67
N THR A 190 -0.29 -14.29 -4.28
CA THR A 190 -0.68 -15.65 -3.89
C THR A 190 -0.62 -16.66 -5.04
N ARG A 191 -0.70 -16.21 -6.31
CA ARG A 191 -0.47 -17.07 -7.48
C ARG A 191 1.00 -17.29 -7.79
N LEU A 192 1.85 -16.31 -7.51
CA LEU A 192 3.31 -16.42 -7.67
C LEU A 192 3.95 -17.20 -6.50
N ASP A 193 3.35 -17.14 -5.31
CA ASP A 193 3.79 -17.85 -4.10
C ASP A 193 3.47 -19.36 -4.20
N GLY A 194 4.17 -20.05 -5.09
CA GLY A 194 4.03 -21.49 -5.36
C GLY A 194 5.26 -22.34 -5.03
N TRP A 195 6.28 -21.75 -4.41
CA TRP A 195 7.55 -22.41 -4.04
C TRP A 195 7.85 -22.24 -2.56
#